data_AF-A0A2T9XMK6-F1
#
_entry.id   AF-A0A2T9XMK6-F1
#
_cell.length_a   1.000
_cell.length_b   1.000
_cell.length_c   1.000
_cell.angle_alpha   90.00
_cell.angle_beta   90.00
_cell.angle_gamma   90.00
#
_symmetry.space_group_name_H-M   'P 1'
#
loop_
_entity.id
_entity.type
_entity.pdbx_description
1 polymer ?
#
loop_
_entity_poly.entity_id
_entity_poly.type
_entity_poly.pdbx_seq_one_letter_code
_entity_poly.pdbx_strand_id
1 'polypeptide(L)' 'MSLITNRSVLARYVVCQCGKRGYEQKQFAKAARQSLGGHGLHVYRCPVSGAWHVGHQRTGITRDYYRQRAA' A
#
# COMPACT_ATOMS: atom_id res chain seq x y z
N MET A 1 -6.72 5.68 35.02
CA MET A 1 -7.24 5.94 33.65
C MET A 1 -6.05 6.04 32.71
N SER A 2 -5.62 4.92 32.12
CA SER A 2 -4.46 4.90 31.23
C SER A 2 -4.90 5.28 29.81
N LEU A 3 -4.51 6.47 29.37
CA LEU A 3 -4.66 6.91 27.98
C LEU A 3 -3.72 6.08 27.12
N ILE A 4 -4.24 4.97 26.55
CA ILE A 4 -3.59 4.27 25.46
C ILE A 4 -3.55 5.28 24.31
N THR A 5 -2.43 5.97 24.18
CA THR A 5 -2.12 6.77 23.00
C THR A 5 -1.96 5.79 21.85
N ASN A 6 -3.09 5.48 21.22
CA ASN A 6 -3.17 4.74 19.98
C ASN A 6 -2.50 5.63 18.92
N ARG A 7 -1.16 5.60 18.87
CA ARG A 7 -0.32 6.14 17.81
C ARG A 7 -0.51 5.28 16.55
N SER A 8 -1.76 5.06 16.17
CA SER A 8 -2.11 4.76 14.80
C SER A 8 -1.83 6.06 14.05
N VAL A 9 -0.58 6.23 13.63
CA VAL A 9 -0.25 7.12 12.52
C VAL A 9 -1.19 6.64 11.41
N LEU A 10 -2.31 7.35 11.23
CA LEU A 10 -3.30 7.06 10.22
C LEU A 10 -2.55 7.19 8.89
N ALA A 11 -2.01 6.09 8.41
CA ALA A 11 -1.28 6.04 7.16
C ALA A 11 -2.26 6.53 6.10
N ARG A 12 -2.09 7.79 5.68
CA ARG A 12 -2.94 8.41 4.67
C ARG A 12 -2.85 7.55 3.42
N TYR A 13 -3.92 6.80 3.17
CA TYR A 13 -4.04 5.97 2.00
C TYR A 13 -4.78 6.75 0.92
N VAL A 14 -4.42 6.50 -0.32
CA VAL A 14 -5.04 7.06 -1.52
C VAL A 14 -5.61 5.93 -2.35
N VAL A 15 -6.68 6.20 -3.09
CA VAL A 15 -7.09 5.29 -4.16
C VAL A 15 -6.12 5.50 -5.31
N CYS A 16 -5.32 4.49 -5.61
CA CYS A 16 -4.40 4.51 -6.73
C CYS A 16 -5.19 4.41 -8.04
N GLN A 17 -4.66 5.00 -9.11
CA GLN A 17 -5.23 4.88 -10.47
C GLN A 17 -5.37 3.43 -10.96
N CYS A 18 -4.70 2.46 -10.33
CA CYS A 18 -4.92 1.03 -10.61
C CYS A 18 -6.13 0.43 -9.87
N GLY A 19 -6.98 1.25 -9.24
CA GLY A 19 -8.15 0.85 -8.46
C GLY A 19 -7.83 0.31 -7.06
N LYS A 20 -6.55 0.22 -6.68
CA LYS A 20 -6.11 -0.37 -5.39
C LYS A 20 -5.75 0.69 -4.37
N ARG A 21 -5.82 0.32 -3.09
CA ARG A 21 -5.27 1.14 -2.00
C ARG A 21 -3.77 1.34 -2.19
N GLY A 22 -3.34 2.60 -2.25
CA GLY A 22 -1.94 3.01 -2.28
C GLY A 22 -1.64 4.03 -1.19
N TYR A 23 -0.38 4.45 -1.09
CA TYR A 23 0.13 5.43 -0.15
C TYR A 23 1.02 6.41 -0.91
N GLU A 24 0.91 7.70 -0.62
CA GLU A 24 1.73 8.72 -1.31
C GLU A 24 3.21 8.59 -0.95
N GLN A 25 3.49 8.19 0.29
CA GLN A 25 4.85 8.10 0.81
C GLN A 25 5.20 6.67 1.22
N LYS A 26 6.44 6.28 0.94
CA LYS A 26 6.99 4.95 1.26
C LYS A 26 6.86 4.62 2.74
N GLN A 27 7.03 5.61 3.61
CA GLN A 27 6.97 5.44 5.05
C GLN A 27 5.58 4.99 5.53
N PHE A 28 4.51 5.54 4.95
CA PHE A 28 3.14 5.15 5.27
C PHE A 28 2.85 3.71 4.81
N ALA A 29 3.37 3.31 3.66
CA ALA A 29 3.29 1.92 3.21
C ALA A 29 4.08 0.96 4.11
N LYS A 30 5.25 1.35 4.62
CA LYS A 30 6.01 0.54 5.59
C LYS A 30 5.27 0.39 6.92
N ALA A 31 4.69 1.48 7.44
CA ALA A 31 3.89 1.46 8.66
C ALA A 31 2.66 0.56 8.47
N ALA A 32 1.93 0.71 7.36
CA ALA A 32 0.81 -0.15 7.04
C ALA A 32 1.22 -1.64 6.93
N ARG A 33 2.37 -1.94 6.32
CA ARG A 33 2.90 -3.31 6.28
C ARG A 33 3.13 -3.88 7.68
N GLN A 34 3.69 -3.09 8.59
CA GLN A 34 3.91 -3.49 9.98
C GLN A 34 2.57 -3.74 10.69
N SER A 35 1.60 -2.85 10.52
CA SER A 35 0.25 -3.02 11.09
C SER A 35 -0.49 -4.24 10.55
N LEU A 36 -0.20 -4.69 9.33
CA LEU A 36 -0.76 -5.88 8.71
C LEU A 36 -0.03 -7.19 9.09
N GLY A 37 0.95 -7.14 9.99
CA GLY A 37 1.68 -8.32 10.45
C GLY A 37 2.89 -8.72 9.59
N GLY A 38 3.22 -7.97 8.52
CA GLY A 38 4.54 -8.00 7.87
C GLY A 38 4.98 -9.27 7.12
N HIS A 39 4.34 -10.42 7.31
CA HIS A 39 4.73 -11.70 6.71
C HIS A 39 4.26 -11.79 5.25
N GLY A 40 5.20 -11.95 4.29
CA GLY A 40 4.90 -12.12 2.86
C GLY A 40 4.44 -10.85 2.13
N LEU A 41 4.25 -9.74 2.84
CA LEU A 41 3.86 -8.45 2.25
C LEU A 41 5.09 -7.64 1.86
N HIS A 42 5.06 -7.13 0.63
CA HIS A 42 6.10 -6.27 0.06
C HIS A 42 5.58 -4.84 -0.11
N VAL A 43 6.47 -3.88 0.08
CA VAL A 43 6.23 -2.48 -0.27
C VAL A 43 6.82 -2.22 -1.65
N TYR A 44 5.97 -1.92 -2.62
CA TYR A 44 6.40 -1.69 -4.00
C TYR A 44 5.75 -0.44 -4.59
N ARG A 45 6.34 0.11 -5.64
CA ARG A 45 5.83 1.31 -6.32
C ARG A 45 4.91 0.91 -7.48
N CYS A 46 3.77 1.56 -7.58
CA CYS A 46 2.83 1.37 -8.67
C CYS A 46 3.45 1.84 -10.00
N PRO A 47 3.47 1.01 -11.06
CA PRO A 47 3.97 1.44 -12.37
C PRO A 47 2.99 2.38 -13.11
N VAL A 48 1.74 2.51 -12.64
CA VAL A 48 0.73 3.36 -13.28
C VAL A 48 0.78 4.79 -12.74
N SER A 49 0.66 4.95 -11.41
CA SER A 49 0.54 6.26 -10.75
C SER A 49 1.77 6.68 -9.94
N GLY A 50 2.72 5.77 -9.71
CA GLY A 50 3.85 6.01 -8.82
C GLY A 50 3.54 5.92 -7.31
N ALA A 51 2.31 5.63 -6.91
CA ALA A 51 1.92 5.43 -5.50
C ALA A 51 2.56 4.17 -4.89
N TRP A 52 2.72 4.13 -3.57
CA TRP A 52 3.26 2.97 -2.86
C TRP A 52 2.15 1.98 -2.48
N HIS A 53 2.34 0.70 -2.80
CA HIS A 53 1.42 -0.37 -2.44
C HIS A 53 2.04 -1.28 -1.39
N VAL A 54 1.16 -1.92 -0.62
CA VAL A 54 1.50 -3.03 0.28
C VAL A 54 0.71 -4.24 -0.18
N GLY A 55 1.38 -5.35 -0.43
CA GLY A 55 0.71 -6.58 -0.84
C GLY A 55 1.70 -7.69 -1.12
N HIS A 56 1.19 -8.89 -1.39
CA HIS A 56 1.98 -9.96 -1.98
C HIS A 56 2.43 -9.50 -3.37
N GLN A 57 3.71 -9.24 -3.53
CA GLN A 57 4.27 -8.89 -4.83
C GLN A 57 4.16 -10.14 -5.71
N ARG A 58 3.10 -10.22 -6.51
CA ARG A 58 3.00 -11.23 -7.56
C ARG A 58 4.11 -10.95 -8.57
N THR A 59 5.08 -11.85 -8.66
CA THR A 59 6.12 -11.83 -9.67
C THR A 59 5.47 -11.92 -11.06
N GLY A 60 5.97 -11.15 -12.03
CA GLY A 60 5.50 -11.22 -13.43
C GLY A 60 4.28 -10.36 -13.78
N ILE A 61 3.81 -9.46 -12.92
CA ILE A 61 2.70 -8.54 -13.26
C ILE A 61 3.19 -7.32 -14.04
N THR A 62 2.66 -7.15 -15.25
CA THR A 62 2.94 -6.00 -16.13
C THR A 62 2.06 -4.79 -15.81
N ARG A 63 2.44 -3.61 -16.31
CA ARG A 63 1.65 -2.38 -16.20
C ARG A 63 0.23 -2.56 -16.73
N ASP A 64 0.06 -3.36 -17.78
CA ASP A 64 -1.22 -3.57 -18.46
C ASP A 64 -2.22 -4.36 -17.61
N TYR A 65 -1.75 -5.32 -16.80
CA TYR A 65 -2.61 -6.01 -15.82
C TYR A 65 -3.29 -5.04 -14.85
N TYR A 66 -2.58 -3.97 -14.44
CA TYR A 66 -3.14 -2.99 -13.51
C TYR A 66 -4.12 -2.01 -14.20
N ARG A 67 -3.98 -1.78 -15.51
CA ARG A 67 -4.90 -0.95 -16.29
C ARG A 67 -6.23 -1.66 -16.54
N GLN A 68 -6.19 -2.95 -16.87
CA GLN A 68 -7.39 -3.76 -17.14
C GLN A 68 -8.32 -3.92 -15.92
N ARG A 69 -7.82 -3.67 -14.70
CA ARG A 69 -8.59 -3.84 -13.45
C ARG A 69 -8.94 -2.52 -12.76
N ALA A 70 -8.74 -1.38 -13.43
CA ALA A 70 -9.05 -0.05 -12.91
C ALA A 70 -10.47 0.44 -13.27
N ALA A 71 -11.35 -0.46 -13.74
CA ALA A 71 -12.74 -0.18 -14.07
C ALA A 71 -13.64 -0.19 -12.82
#